data_AF-A0A3C0IND9-F1
#
_entry.id   AF-A0A3C0IND9-F1
#
_cell.length_a   1.000
_cell.length_b   1.000
_cell.length_c   1.000
_cell.angle_alpha   90.00
_cell.angle_beta   90.00
_cell.angle_gamma   90.00
#
_symmetry.space_group_name_H-M   'P 1'
#
loop_
_entity.id
_entity.type
_entity.pdbx_description
1 polymer ?
#
loop_
_entity_poly.entity_id
_entity_poly.type
_entity_poly.pdbx_seq_one_letter_code
_entity_poly.pdbx_strand_id
1 'polypeptide(L)'
;YERDGIIYDKPHYHFPVLSSLLWIAGQNNQQLTVLDFGGSLGTTYLQMRPYLQHIQKLQWCIVEQAHFVEKGKQHFDDDILKFYPTVEACMQEQQPHVLLICGVLQYLPEPYVFLTNVAQHKIPYLLLDYIGYHLGEDYDRITIQNVPPDFYGVEASYACWFFNKTKLYQHLQQYYDLQYDFLDDYDTYYLELERFKYEGMLWKAK
;
A
#
# COMPACT_ATOMS: atom_id res chain seq x y z
N TYR A 1 -2.34 10.49 15.89
CA TYR A 1 -2.04 9.32 15.05
C TYR A 1 -0.73 9.59 14.32
N GLU A 2 0.01 8.55 13.97
CA GLU A 2 1.26 8.68 13.21
C GLU A 2 1.00 8.33 11.73
N ARG A 3 1.72 8.98 10.81
CA ARG A 3 1.85 8.62 9.39
C ARG A 3 3.15 9.24 8.87
N ASP A 4 3.98 8.45 8.19
CA ASP A 4 5.29 8.87 7.62
C ASP A 4 6.24 9.55 8.60
N GLY A 5 6.22 9.15 9.88
CA GLY A 5 6.99 9.73 10.98
C GLY A 5 6.37 11.00 11.57
N ILE A 6 5.23 11.45 11.04
CA ILE A 6 4.56 12.69 11.45
C ILE A 6 3.41 12.37 12.40
N ILE A 7 3.35 13.09 13.52
CA ILE A 7 2.27 12.97 14.50
C ILE A 7 1.21 14.02 14.21
N TYR A 8 -0.04 13.56 14.15
CA TYR A 8 -1.20 14.39 13.87
C TYR A 8 -2.27 14.23 14.97
N ASP A 9 -3.05 15.28 15.21
CA ASP A 9 -4.03 15.31 16.32
C ASP A 9 -5.29 14.48 16.06
N LYS A 10 -5.76 14.38 14.82
CA LYS A 10 -7.07 13.79 14.47
C LYS A 10 -6.95 12.68 13.42
N PRO A 11 -7.29 11.42 13.71
CA PRO A 11 -7.14 10.33 12.75
C PRO A 11 -7.79 10.65 11.41
N HIS A 12 -7.04 10.46 10.32
CA HIS A 12 -7.56 10.44 8.97
C HIS A 12 -7.76 8.99 8.56
N TYR A 13 -9.00 8.60 8.21
CA TYR A 13 -9.31 7.23 7.86
C TYR A 13 -9.39 7.07 6.35
N HIS A 14 -8.65 6.09 5.84
CA HIS A 14 -8.63 5.71 4.43
C HIS A 14 -9.83 4.83 4.13
N PHE A 15 -11.01 5.44 4.04
CA PHE A 15 -12.27 4.72 3.85
C PHE A 15 -12.29 3.84 2.59
N PRO A 16 -11.72 4.24 1.44
CA PRO A 16 -11.66 3.36 0.28
C PRO A 16 -10.90 2.06 0.57
N VAL A 17 -9.72 2.13 1.21
CA VAL A 17 -8.96 0.94 1.61
C VAL A 17 -9.73 0.12 2.62
N LEU A 18 -10.22 0.73 3.70
CA LEU A 18 -10.99 0.03 4.73
C LEU A 18 -12.22 -0.69 4.16
N SER A 19 -12.98 -0.02 3.28
CA SER A 19 -14.18 -0.59 2.66
C SER A 19 -13.84 -1.76 1.73
N SER A 20 -12.73 -1.66 0.99
CA SER A 20 -12.20 -2.76 0.17
C SER A 20 -11.85 -3.97 1.03
N LEU A 21 -11.15 -3.76 2.15
CA LEU A 21 -10.75 -4.83 3.08
C LEU A 21 -11.97 -5.51 3.72
N LEU A 22 -12.96 -4.73 4.18
CA LEU A 22 -14.21 -5.26 4.73
C LEU A 22 -15.01 -6.04 3.69
N TRP A 23 -15.05 -5.55 2.44
CA TRP A 23 -15.71 -6.26 1.34
C TRP A 23 -15.03 -7.61 1.06
N ILE A 24 -13.69 -7.64 0.98
CA ILE A 24 -12.91 -8.87 0.82
C ILE A 24 -13.18 -9.84 1.98
N ALA A 25 -13.19 -9.35 3.23
CA ALA A 25 -13.53 -10.18 4.39
C ALA A 25 -14.94 -10.79 4.27
N GLY A 26 -15.92 -10.00 3.81
CA GLY A 26 -17.30 -10.44 3.56
C GLY A 26 -17.41 -11.52 2.47
N GLN A 27 -16.54 -11.49 1.46
CA GLN A 27 -16.45 -12.53 0.42
C GLN A 27 -15.77 -13.81 0.91
N ASN A 28 -15.01 -13.76 2.01
CA ASN A 28 -14.19 -14.85 2.53
C ASN A 28 -14.67 -15.36 3.89
N ASN A 29 -15.99 -15.45 4.09
CA ASN A 29 -16.60 -15.95 5.33
C ASN A 29 -16.07 -15.25 6.60
N GLN A 30 -15.94 -13.92 6.57
CA GLN A 30 -15.39 -13.12 7.67
C GLN A 30 -13.93 -13.47 8.01
N GLN A 31 -13.13 -13.81 7.00
CA GLN A 31 -11.70 -14.02 7.14
C GLN A 31 -10.92 -13.03 6.27
N LEU A 32 -9.89 -12.43 6.84
CA LEU A 32 -9.04 -11.47 6.15
C LEU A 32 -7.58 -11.70 6.54
N THR A 33 -6.76 -12.06 5.56
CA THR A 33 -5.30 -12.03 5.68
C THR A 33 -4.80 -10.96 4.74
N VAL A 34 -4.24 -9.88 5.28
CA VAL A 34 -3.64 -8.78 4.52
C VAL A 34 -2.14 -9.00 4.48
N LEU A 35 -1.55 -8.99 3.28
CA LEU A 35 -0.11 -8.76 3.12
C LEU A 35 0.07 -7.26 2.86
N ASP A 36 0.68 -6.55 3.81
CA ASP A 36 0.90 -5.11 3.78
C ASP A 36 2.38 -4.84 3.45
N PHE A 37 2.65 -4.52 2.19
CA PHE A 37 4.00 -4.24 1.71
C PHE A 37 4.33 -2.76 1.93
N GLY A 38 5.39 -2.47 2.69
CA GLY A 38 5.69 -1.10 3.10
C GLY A 38 4.98 -0.66 4.39
N GLY A 39 4.38 -1.58 5.15
CA GLY A 39 3.51 -1.27 6.31
C GLY A 39 4.22 -0.72 7.56
N SER A 40 5.54 -0.53 7.52
CA SER A 40 6.37 -0.03 8.64
C SER A 40 6.13 -0.82 9.94
N LEU A 41 5.70 -0.18 11.03
CA LEU A 41 5.38 -0.81 12.32
C LEU A 41 3.87 -1.08 12.51
N GLY A 42 3.09 -1.07 11.43
CA GLY A 42 1.66 -1.42 11.45
C GLY A 42 0.73 -0.25 11.72
N THR A 43 1.16 0.96 11.39
CA THR A 43 0.36 2.17 11.56
C THR A 43 -1.01 2.08 10.87
N THR A 44 -1.04 1.63 9.60
CA THR A 44 -2.28 1.43 8.84
C THR A 44 -3.22 0.44 9.52
N TYR A 45 -2.68 -0.71 9.97
CA TYR A 45 -3.45 -1.68 10.75
C TYR A 45 -4.03 -1.06 12.02
N LEU A 46 -3.21 -0.37 12.82
CA LEU A 46 -3.63 0.23 14.08
C LEU A 46 -4.75 1.26 13.89
N GLN A 47 -4.71 2.04 12.80
CA GLN A 47 -5.77 2.98 12.45
C GLN A 47 -7.08 2.27 12.09
N MET A 48 -7.01 1.13 11.38
CA MET A 48 -8.19 0.39 10.92
C MET A 48 -8.72 -0.63 11.94
N ARG A 49 -7.90 -1.00 12.95
CA ARG A 49 -8.21 -2.02 13.95
C ARG A 49 -9.60 -1.86 14.61
N PRO A 50 -10.06 -0.65 15.01
CA PRO A 50 -11.39 -0.50 15.60
C PRO A 50 -12.55 -0.97 14.70
N TYR A 51 -12.35 -0.99 13.38
CA TYR A 51 -13.34 -1.40 12.39
C TYR A 51 -13.15 -2.85 11.95
N LEU A 52 -11.90 -3.34 11.95
CA LEU A 52 -11.55 -4.70 11.55
C LEU A 52 -11.70 -5.72 12.69
N GLN A 53 -11.81 -5.30 13.95
CA GLN A 53 -11.90 -6.19 15.12
C GLN A 53 -13.11 -7.15 15.12
N HIS A 54 -14.10 -6.91 14.27
CA HIS A 54 -15.30 -7.76 14.14
C HIS A 54 -15.14 -8.88 13.10
N ILE A 55 -14.05 -8.89 12.34
CA ILE A 55 -13.72 -9.97 11.41
C ILE A 55 -13.37 -11.21 12.24
N GLN A 56 -14.00 -12.35 11.92
CA GLN A 56 -13.86 -13.59 12.69
C GLN A 56 -12.42 -14.11 12.73
N LYS A 57 -11.69 -13.98 11.63
CA LYS A 57 -10.26 -14.32 11.55
C LYS A 57 -9.52 -13.24 10.79
N LEU A 58 -8.67 -12.49 11.49
CA LEU A 58 -7.91 -11.39 10.94
C LEU A 58 -6.41 -11.65 11.15
N GLN A 59 -5.64 -11.70 10.06
CA GLN A 59 -4.18 -11.64 10.08
C GLN A 59 -3.72 -10.40 9.30
N TRP A 60 -2.74 -9.67 9.84
CA TRP A 60 -2.11 -8.54 9.18
C TRP A 60 -0.60 -8.78 9.11
N CYS A 61 -0.10 -8.97 7.90
CA CYS A 61 1.25 -9.44 7.64
C CYS A 61 2.05 -8.34 6.98
N ILE A 62 2.91 -7.67 7.73
CA ILE A 62 3.77 -6.61 7.23
C ILE A 62 4.99 -7.21 6.55
N VAL A 63 5.27 -6.79 5.33
CA VAL A 63 6.55 -7.05 4.64
C VAL A 63 7.35 -5.75 4.61
N GLU A 64 8.51 -5.76 5.25
CA GLU A 64 9.33 -4.56 5.42
C GLU A 64 10.84 -4.86 5.58
N GLN A 65 11.69 -3.82 5.51
CA GLN A 65 13.13 -3.90 5.69
C GLN A 65 13.53 -4.48 7.06
N ALA A 66 14.70 -5.12 7.10
CA ALA A 66 15.18 -5.93 8.23
C ALA A 66 15.06 -5.25 9.61
N HIS A 67 15.42 -3.97 9.73
CA HIS A 67 15.35 -3.25 11.01
C HIS A 67 13.92 -3.05 11.53
N PHE A 68 12.96 -2.75 10.65
CA PHE A 68 11.54 -2.67 11.01
C PHE A 68 10.99 -4.05 11.33
N VAL A 69 11.39 -5.11 10.61
CA VAL A 69 10.98 -6.48 10.94
C VAL A 69 11.49 -6.88 12.33
N GLU A 70 12.75 -6.58 12.65
CA GLU A 70 13.31 -6.84 13.97
C GLU A 70 12.53 -6.11 15.07
N LYS A 71 12.32 -4.79 14.90
CA LYS A 71 11.58 -3.97 15.88
C LYS A 71 10.11 -4.32 15.97
N GLY A 72 9.47 -4.62 14.84
CA GLY A 72 8.12 -5.13 14.75
C GLY A 72 7.94 -6.40 15.54
N LYS A 73 8.80 -7.40 15.30
CA LYS A 73 8.81 -8.66 16.07
C LYS A 73 9.05 -8.46 17.55
N GLN A 74 9.94 -7.55 17.91
CA GLN A 74 10.28 -7.30 19.31
C GLN A 74 9.15 -6.63 20.10
N HIS A 75 8.37 -5.75 19.46
CA HIS A 75 7.50 -4.81 20.17
C HIS A 75 6.02 -4.88 19.81
N PHE A 76 5.67 -5.39 18.62
CA PHE A 76 4.32 -5.27 18.06
C PHE A 76 3.74 -6.58 17.54
N ASP A 77 4.55 -7.61 17.34
CA ASP A 77 4.09 -8.92 16.84
C ASP A 77 3.19 -9.61 17.87
N ASP A 78 2.02 -10.05 17.41
CA ASP A 78 1.03 -10.76 18.20
C ASP A 78 0.28 -11.78 17.33
N ASP A 79 -0.80 -12.37 17.82
CA ASP A 79 -1.54 -13.40 17.06
C ASP A 79 -2.11 -12.88 15.72
N ILE A 80 -2.33 -11.57 15.59
CA ILE A 80 -2.92 -10.91 14.42
C ILE A 80 -1.84 -10.24 13.56
N LEU A 81 -1.01 -9.39 14.17
CA LEU A 81 0.00 -8.57 13.50
C LEU A 81 1.33 -9.33 13.43
N LYS A 82 1.79 -9.62 12.22
CA LYS A 82 3.03 -10.38 11.95
C LYS A 82 3.97 -9.61 11.04
N PHE A 83 5.27 -9.86 11.17
CA PHE A 83 6.31 -9.18 10.39
C PHE A 83 7.18 -10.16 9.60
N TYR A 84 7.43 -9.85 8.33
CA TYR A 84 8.16 -10.69 7.39
C TYR A 84 9.21 -9.87 6.62
N PRO A 85 10.39 -10.45 6.32
CA PRO A 85 11.42 -9.76 5.55
C PRO A 85 11.13 -9.70 4.04
N THR A 86 10.30 -10.61 3.52
CA THR A 86 9.94 -10.67 2.10
C THR A 86 8.51 -11.18 1.91
N VAL A 87 7.96 -10.95 0.71
CA VAL A 87 6.66 -11.50 0.29
C VAL A 87 6.70 -13.03 0.34
N GLU A 88 7.79 -13.65 -0.13
CA GLU A 88 7.97 -15.10 -0.15
C GLU A 88 7.91 -15.70 1.26
N ALA A 89 8.58 -15.06 2.24
CA ALA A 89 8.55 -15.51 3.63
C ALA A 89 7.12 -15.46 4.20
N CYS A 90 6.37 -14.39 3.90
CA CYS A 90 4.96 -14.30 4.28
C CYS A 90 4.13 -15.41 3.62
N MET A 91 4.31 -15.67 2.33
CA MET A 91 3.56 -16.67 1.57
C MET A 91 3.84 -18.12 2.02
N GLN A 92 4.97 -18.40 2.67
CA GLN A 92 5.29 -19.72 3.22
C GLN A 92 4.45 -20.04 4.48
N GLU A 93 4.05 -19.02 5.23
CA GLU A 93 3.35 -19.18 6.50
C GLU A 93 1.87 -18.79 6.43
N GLN A 94 1.53 -17.90 5.49
CA GLN A 94 0.23 -17.27 5.39
C GLN A 94 -0.38 -17.49 4.01
N GLN A 95 -1.70 -17.32 3.93
CA GLN A 95 -2.44 -17.28 2.67
C GLN A 95 -3.17 -15.94 2.58
N PRO A 96 -2.48 -14.89 2.10
CA PRO A 96 -3.08 -13.57 1.95
C PRO A 96 -4.28 -13.61 1.01
N HIS A 97 -5.36 -12.93 1.40
CA HIS A 97 -6.49 -12.64 0.51
C HIS A 97 -6.19 -11.42 -0.35
N VAL A 98 -5.37 -10.49 0.17
CA VAL A 98 -5.07 -9.22 -0.48
C VAL A 98 -3.61 -8.81 -0.25
N LEU A 99 -2.97 -8.34 -1.31
CA LEU A 99 -1.72 -7.57 -1.26
C LEU A 99 -2.09 -6.09 -1.24
N LEU A 100 -1.78 -5.42 -0.14
CA LEU A 100 -1.88 -3.98 0.02
C LEU A 100 -0.53 -3.33 -0.27
N ILE A 101 -0.51 -2.38 -1.20
CA ILE A 101 0.62 -1.51 -1.47
C ILE A 101 0.10 -0.08 -1.41
N CYS A 102 0.30 0.57 -0.27
CA CYS A 102 -0.23 1.89 0.03
C CYS A 102 0.93 2.88 0.10
N GLY A 103 1.08 3.73 -0.92
CA GLY A 103 2.07 4.83 -0.91
C GLY A 103 3.54 4.42 -0.96
N VAL A 104 3.87 3.17 -1.32
CA VAL A 104 5.27 2.72 -1.43
C VAL A 104 5.73 2.37 -2.85
N LEU A 105 4.80 2.07 -3.77
CA LEU A 105 5.13 1.60 -5.12
C LEU A 105 6.06 2.57 -5.86
N GLN A 106 5.80 3.87 -5.71
CA GLN A 106 6.51 4.95 -6.37
C GLN A 106 7.94 5.15 -5.88
N TYR A 107 8.34 4.52 -4.77
CA TYR A 107 9.71 4.63 -4.23
C TYR A 107 10.57 3.41 -4.57
N LEU A 108 10.00 2.40 -5.23
CA LEU A 108 10.76 1.23 -5.65
C LEU A 108 11.69 1.56 -6.83
N PRO A 109 12.90 0.98 -6.87
CA PRO A 109 13.81 1.19 -7.99
C PRO A 109 13.26 0.63 -9.31
N GLU A 110 12.55 -0.50 -9.25
CA GLU A 110 12.00 -1.21 -10.42
C GLU A 110 10.54 -1.63 -10.16
N PRO A 111 9.58 -0.69 -10.13
CA PRO A 111 8.20 -0.97 -9.71
C PRO A 111 7.50 -2.00 -10.60
N TYR A 112 7.71 -1.98 -11.91
CA TYR A 112 7.11 -2.96 -12.83
C TYR A 112 7.67 -4.38 -12.67
N VAL A 113 8.98 -4.51 -12.38
CA VAL A 113 9.59 -5.81 -12.08
C VAL A 113 8.99 -6.36 -10.79
N PHE A 114 8.87 -5.51 -9.77
CA PHE A 114 8.21 -5.87 -8.51
C PHE A 114 6.76 -6.34 -8.73
N LEU A 115 5.95 -5.56 -9.47
CA LEU A 115 4.56 -5.93 -9.80
C LEU A 115 4.46 -7.26 -10.55
N THR A 116 5.36 -7.50 -11.50
CA THR A 116 5.44 -8.78 -12.23
C THR A 116 5.73 -9.95 -11.31
N ASN A 117 6.64 -9.77 -10.34
CA ASN A 117 7.05 -10.80 -9.40
C ASN A 117 5.92 -11.12 -8.41
N VAL A 118 5.30 -10.10 -7.81
CA VAL A 118 4.22 -10.34 -6.84
C VAL A 118 2.97 -10.94 -7.48
N ALA A 119 2.73 -10.66 -8.77
CA ALA A 119 1.67 -11.30 -9.53
C ALA A 119 1.83 -12.82 -9.64
N GLN A 120 3.06 -13.35 -9.59
CA GLN A 120 3.30 -14.80 -9.65
C GLN A 120 2.78 -15.54 -8.41
N HIS A 121 2.64 -14.84 -7.27
CA HIS A 121 2.12 -15.41 -6.03
C HIS A 121 0.60 -15.62 -6.07
N LYS A 122 -0.10 -15.10 -7.08
CA LYS A 122 -1.56 -15.26 -7.30
C LYS A 122 -2.40 -14.93 -6.06
N ILE A 123 -1.97 -13.91 -5.30
CA ILE A 123 -2.77 -13.37 -4.19
C ILE A 123 -4.10 -12.87 -4.80
N PRO A 124 -5.27 -13.29 -4.27
CA PRO A 124 -6.56 -13.08 -4.95
C PRO A 124 -6.87 -11.63 -5.29
N TYR A 125 -6.44 -10.69 -4.45
CA TYR A 125 -6.62 -9.26 -4.66
C TYR A 125 -5.31 -8.48 -4.55
N LEU A 126 -5.19 -7.44 -5.36
CA LEU A 126 -4.17 -6.41 -5.27
C LEU A 126 -4.86 -5.07 -5.04
N LEU A 127 -4.54 -4.41 -3.93
CA LEU A 127 -5.06 -3.10 -3.57
C LEU A 127 -3.89 -2.11 -3.59
N LEU A 128 -3.89 -1.24 -4.60
CA LEU A 128 -2.94 -0.13 -4.69
C LEU A 128 -3.60 1.13 -4.19
N ASP A 129 -2.84 1.96 -3.47
CA ASP A 129 -3.30 3.22 -2.94
C ASP A 129 -2.18 4.28 -2.96
N TYR A 130 -2.54 5.56 -2.92
CA TYR A 130 -1.61 6.69 -3.10
C TYR A 130 -0.81 6.67 -4.40
N ILE A 131 -1.44 6.30 -5.52
CA ILE A 131 -0.77 6.33 -6.82
C ILE A 131 -0.92 7.71 -7.46
N GLY A 132 0.21 8.36 -7.74
CA GLY A 132 0.28 9.61 -8.51
C GLY A 132 0.55 9.32 -9.98
N TYR A 133 -0.19 9.99 -10.86
CA TYR A 133 -0.04 9.86 -12.31
C TYR A 133 0.56 11.11 -12.93
N HIS A 134 1.40 10.91 -13.95
CA HIS A 134 1.80 11.95 -14.89
C HIS A 134 0.75 12.05 -15.99
N LEU A 135 0.10 13.21 -16.15
CA LEU A 135 -0.98 13.39 -17.11
C LEU A 135 -0.42 13.82 -18.47
N GLY A 136 -1.05 13.34 -19.54
CA GLY A 136 -0.88 13.88 -20.89
C GLY A 136 0.29 13.33 -21.72
N GLU A 137 1.21 12.58 -21.11
CA GLU A 137 2.39 12.02 -21.78
C GLU A 137 2.36 10.48 -21.81
N ASP A 138 3.13 9.84 -22.69
CA ASP A 138 3.17 8.38 -22.90
C ASP A 138 4.27 7.65 -22.12
N TYR A 139 4.89 8.31 -21.13
CA TYR A 139 5.99 7.78 -20.32
C TYR A 139 5.80 8.02 -18.82
N ASP A 140 6.48 7.22 -18.00
CA ASP A 140 6.56 7.46 -16.56
C ASP A 140 7.59 8.54 -16.25
N ARG A 141 7.28 9.43 -15.32
CA ARG A 141 8.17 10.51 -14.92
C ARG A 141 8.86 10.18 -13.60
N ILE A 142 10.18 10.16 -13.60
CA ILE A 142 10.99 10.06 -12.37
C ILE A 142 11.24 11.47 -11.84
N THR A 143 10.99 11.68 -10.56
CA THR A 143 11.18 12.95 -9.87
C THR A 143 11.96 12.77 -8.57
N ILE A 144 12.40 13.89 -7.99
CA ILE A 144 12.96 13.93 -6.65
C ILE A 144 11.95 14.66 -5.76
N GLN A 145 11.37 13.94 -4.81
CA GLN A 145 10.55 14.51 -3.76
C GLN A 145 11.48 15.09 -2.69
N ASN A 146 11.36 16.39 -2.41
CA ASN A 146 12.04 17.01 -1.29
C ASN A 146 11.07 17.11 -0.11
N VAL A 147 11.50 16.68 1.07
CA VAL A 147 10.69 16.77 2.29
C VAL A 147 11.13 17.99 3.09
N PRO A 148 10.19 18.87 3.52
CA PRO A 148 10.51 19.98 4.40
C PRO A 148 11.26 19.49 5.66
N PRO A 149 12.40 20.13 6.04
CA PRO A 149 13.18 19.70 7.20
C PRO A 149 12.40 19.67 8.50
N ASP A 150 11.30 20.42 8.61
CA ASP A 150 10.41 20.43 9.77
C ASP A 150 9.80 19.05 10.09
N PHE A 151 9.73 18.14 9.12
CA PHE A 151 9.17 16.80 9.33
C PHE A 151 10.18 15.80 9.92
N TYR A 152 11.45 15.83 9.47
CA TYR A 152 12.47 14.87 9.92
C TYR A 152 13.58 15.49 10.78
N GLY A 153 13.56 16.80 10.98
CA GLY A 153 14.65 17.57 11.60
C GLY A 153 15.91 17.69 10.72
N VAL A 154 15.89 17.13 9.52
CA VAL A 154 17.00 17.11 8.55
C VAL A 154 16.45 17.21 7.13
N GLU A 155 17.29 17.66 6.20
CA GLU A 155 16.98 17.58 4.78
C GLU A 155 16.86 16.11 4.35
N ALA A 156 15.77 15.77 3.68
CA ALA A 156 15.57 14.45 3.11
C ALA A 156 14.93 14.56 1.73
N SER A 157 15.27 13.63 0.87
CA SER A 157 14.66 13.49 -0.44
C SER A 157 14.58 12.05 -0.90
N TYR A 158 13.63 11.77 -1.77
CA TYR A 158 13.36 10.44 -2.30
C TYR A 158 13.20 10.50 -3.82
N ALA A 159 13.76 9.53 -4.53
CA ALA A 159 13.40 9.31 -5.93
C ALA A 159 11.96 8.77 -5.97
N CYS A 160 11.11 9.34 -6.83
CA CYS A 160 9.69 9.04 -6.86
C CYS A 160 9.19 8.93 -8.30
N TRP A 161 8.44 7.86 -8.59
CA TRP A 161 7.75 7.65 -9.87
C TRP A 161 6.38 8.32 -9.88
N PHE A 162 6.12 9.10 -10.92
CA PHE A 162 4.77 9.44 -11.37
C PHE A 162 4.47 8.59 -12.60
N PHE A 163 3.49 7.70 -12.46
CA PHE A 163 3.25 6.68 -13.47
C PHE A 163 2.47 7.25 -14.66
N ASN A 164 2.73 6.74 -15.86
CA ASN A 164 1.76 6.81 -16.92
C ASN A 164 0.60 5.85 -16.58
N LYS A 165 -0.62 6.39 -16.45
CA LYS A 165 -1.79 5.61 -16.04
C LYS A 165 -2.08 4.45 -16.98
N THR A 166 -2.05 4.70 -18.29
CA THR A 166 -2.32 3.67 -19.32
C THR A 166 -1.32 2.53 -19.23
N LYS A 167 -0.02 2.83 -19.09
CA LYS A 167 1.07 1.87 -18.98
C LYS A 167 0.94 1.02 -17.71
N LEU A 168 0.67 1.65 -16.56
CA LEU A 168 0.45 0.92 -15.32
C LEU A 168 -0.76 -0.03 -15.42
N TYR A 169 -1.89 0.45 -15.94
CA TYR A 169 -3.09 -0.36 -16.12
C TYR A 169 -2.84 -1.51 -17.08
N GLN A 170 -2.23 -1.26 -18.24
CA GLN A 170 -1.91 -2.31 -19.22
C GLN A 170 -0.98 -3.37 -18.64
N HIS A 171 -0.01 -2.98 -17.82
CA HIS A 171 0.86 -3.92 -17.13
C HIS A 171 0.07 -4.80 -16.15
N LEU A 172 -0.74 -4.21 -15.27
CA LEU A 172 -1.55 -4.94 -14.30
C LEU A 172 -2.60 -5.85 -14.96
N GLN A 173 -3.19 -5.39 -16.08
CA GLN A 173 -4.16 -6.15 -16.88
C GLN A 173 -3.59 -7.44 -17.47
N GLN A 174 -2.28 -7.66 -17.46
CA GLN A 174 -1.70 -8.95 -17.85
C GLN A 174 -2.02 -10.06 -16.84
N TYR A 175 -2.19 -9.68 -15.56
CA TYR A 175 -2.30 -10.62 -14.43
C TYR A 175 -3.60 -10.48 -13.64
N TYR A 176 -4.25 -9.31 -13.72
CA TYR A 176 -5.42 -8.98 -12.92
C TYR A 176 -6.54 -8.35 -13.76
N ASP A 177 -7.76 -8.44 -13.24
CA ASP A 177 -8.95 -7.72 -13.71
C ASP A 177 -9.30 -6.59 -12.74
N LEU A 178 -9.39 -5.36 -13.26
CA LEU A 178 -9.79 -4.18 -12.48
C LEU A 178 -11.21 -4.38 -11.94
N GLN A 179 -11.40 -4.21 -10.64
CA GLN A 179 -12.71 -4.22 -10.02
C GLN A 179 -13.28 -2.79 -9.94
N TYR A 180 -12.48 -1.86 -9.44
CA TYR A 180 -12.80 -0.42 -9.39
C TYR A 180 -11.54 0.40 -9.06
N ASP A 181 -11.60 1.68 -9.38
CA ASP A 181 -10.67 2.71 -8.91
C ASP A 181 -11.39 3.78 -8.07
N PHE A 182 -10.62 4.55 -7.32
CA PHE A 182 -11.13 5.60 -6.44
C PHE A 182 -10.13 6.75 -6.30
N LEU A 183 -10.64 7.93 -5.96
CA LEU A 183 -9.81 9.02 -5.45
C LEU A 183 -9.47 8.72 -3.99
N ASP A 184 -8.19 8.76 -3.64
CA ASP A 184 -7.78 8.57 -2.25
C ASP A 184 -8.02 9.84 -1.43
N ASP A 185 -7.61 10.99 -1.98
CA ASP A 185 -7.71 12.28 -1.32
C ASP A 185 -8.46 13.29 -2.19
N TYR A 186 -9.17 14.20 -1.53
CA TYR A 186 -9.87 15.32 -2.14
C TYR A 186 -8.99 16.57 -2.25
N ASP A 187 -7.84 16.59 -1.57
CA ASP A 187 -6.84 17.64 -1.72
C ASP A 187 -6.26 17.66 -3.14
N THR A 188 -5.78 18.84 -3.56
CA THR A 188 -5.16 19.04 -4.87
C THR A 188 -3.66 19.17 -4.70
N TYR A 189 -2.95 18.24 -5.32
CA TYR A 189 -1.50 18.20 -5.33
C TYR A 189 -0.94 18.73 -6.63
N TYR A 190 0.33 19.10 -6.62
CA TYR A 190 1.01 19.68 -7.77
C TYR A 190 2.32 18.96 -8.04
N LEU A 191 2.49 18.53 -9.29
CA LEU A 191 3.76 18.15 -9.86
C LEU A 191 4.25 19.35 -10.67
N GLU A 192 5.13 20.16 -10.07
CA GLU A 192 5.47 21.49 -10.59
C GLU A 192 4.21 22.38 -10.74
N LEU A 193 3.75 22.60 -11.98
CA LEU A 193 2.55 23.39 -12.29
C LEU A 193 1.35 22.52 -12.68
N GLU A 194 1.55 21.20 -12.77
CA GLU A 194 0.54 20.24 -13.15
C GLU A 194 -0.24 19.76 -11.93
N ARG A 195 -1.56 19.90 -11.95
CA ARG A 195 -2.42 19.39 -10.87
C ARG A 195 -2.58 17.89 -11.01
N PHE A 196 -2.44 17.18 -9.91
CA PHE A 196 -2.78 15.76 -9.84
C PHE A 196 -3.55 15.43 -8.56
N LYS A 197 -4.13 14.23 -8.54
CA LYS A 197 -4.75 13.62 -7.37
C LYS A 197 -4.17 12.24 -7.16
N TYR A 198 -4.12 11.81 -5.90
CA TYR A 198 -3.82 10.43 -5.59
C TYR A 198 -5.04 9.56 -5.86
N GLU A 199 -4.79 8.44 -6.52
CA GLU A 199 -5.81 7.45 -6.84
C GLU A 199 -5.40 6.10 -6.24
N GLY A 200 -6.40 5.30 -5.91
CA GLY A 200 -6.24 3.90 -5.57
C GLY A 200 -7.14 3.02 -6.42
N MET A 201 -6.92 1.71 -6.31
CA MET A 201 -7.52 0.73 -7.20
C MET A 201 -7.50 -0.66 -6.59
N LEU A 202 -8.60 -1.38 -6.76
CA LEU A 202 -8.70 -2.80 -6.43
C LEU A 202 -8.69 -3.63 -7.70
N TRP A 203 -7.79 -4.61 -7.73
CA TRP A 203 -7.60 -5.56 -8.81
C TRP A 203 -7.83 -6.98 -8.28
N LYS A 204 -8.38 -7.87 -9.11
CA LYS A 204 -8.60 -9.28 -8.81
C LYS A 204 -7.74 -10.15 -9.70
N ALA A 205 -7.05 -11.15 -9.15
CA ALA A 205 -6.19 -12.04 -9.94
C ALA A 205 -7.00 -12.85 -10.97
N LYS A 206 -6.40 -13.08 -12.14
CA LYS A 206 -6.94 -13.91 -13.24
C LYS A 206 -6.77 -15.41 -13.00
#